data_AF-A0A9E5KB30-F1
#
_entry.id   AF-A0A9E5KB30-F1
#
_cell.length_a   1.000
_cell.length_b   1.000
_cell.length_c   1.000
_cell.angle_alpha   90.00
_cell.angle_beta   90.00
_cell.angle_gamma   90.00
#
_symmetry.space_group_name_H-M   'P 1'
#
loop_
_entity.id
_entity.type
_entity.pdbx_description
1 polymer ?
#
loop_
_entity_poly.entity_id
_entity_poly.type
_entity_poly.pdbx_seq_one_letter_code
_entity_poly.pdbx_strand_id
1 'polypeptide(L)'
;MRMTLLMVLATVLVFGISTRADNAPKSRWKGTWSSESTGHKGPLKATIQPDGTDSYKARFTGRFAGVVPFMYSSKMQVTGVENGRVHLAADRKLPLFGQFNTRAVIDGDQFHATYQAKKDQGSFQMEKR
;
A
#
# COMPACT_ATOMS: atom_id res chain seq x y z
N MET A 1 18.47 34.35 -50.52
CA MET A 1 19.29 33.43 -49.69
C MET A 1 18.34 32.69 -48.76
N ARG A 2 18.37 31.35 -48.80
CA ARG A 2 17.50 30.43 -48.05
C ARG A 2 17.85 30.45 -46.56
N MET A 3 16.85 30.37 -45.67
CA MET A 3 16.79 29.32 -44.63
C MET A 3 15.45 29.37 -43.88
N THR A 4 14.59 28.40 -44.14
CA THR A 4 13.48 27.97 -43.29
C THR A 4 14.01 27.28 -42.03
N LEU A 5 13.35 27.43 -40.88
CA LEU A 5 13.44 26.43 -39.81
C LEU A 5 12.11 26.35 -39.05
N LEU A 6 11.29 25.35 -39.41
CA LEU A 6 10.21 24.84 -38.56
C LEU A 6 10.86 24.12 -37.37
N MET A 7 10.53 24.53 -36.16
CA MET A 7 10.85 23.79 -34.94
C MET A 7 9.75 22.75 -34.72
N VAL A 8 10.05 21.48 -34.99
CA VAL A 8 9.18 20.35 -34.64
C VAL A 8 9.37 20.07 -33.16
N LEU A 9 8.37 20.42 -32.35
CA LEU A 9 8.32 20.06 -30.94
C LEU A 9 7.95 18.56 -30.84
N ALA A 10 8.95 17.70 -30.69
CA ALA A 10 8.74 16.29 -30.43
C ALA A 10 8.34 16.08 -28.96
N THR A 11 7.04 16.05 -28.69
CA THR A 11 6.51 15.64 -27.38
C THR A 11 6.67 14.13 -27.27
N VAL A 12 7.75 13.67 -26.63
CA VAL A 12 7.92 12.25 -26.30
C VAL A 12 6.98 11.92 -25.14
N LEU A 13 5.80 11.39 -25.47
CA LEU A 13 4.94 10.70 -24.52
C LEU A 13 5.63 9.39 -24.13
N VAL A 14 6.35 9.40 -23.02
CA VAL A 14 6.87 8.18 -22.41
C VAL A 14 5.68 7.43 -21.80
N PHE A 15 5.10 6.50 -22.55
CA PHE A 15 4.23 5.48 -21.97
C PHE A 15 5.09 4.59 -21.08
N GLY A 16 5.00 4.81 -19.77
CA GLY A 16 5.60 3.93 -18.78
C GLY A 16 5.12 2.50 -19.02
N ILE A 17 6.08 1.59 -19.22
CA ILE A 17 5.80 0.17 -19.35
C ILE A 17 5.28 -0.29 -17.98
N SER A 18 3.95 -0.37 -17.82
CA SER A 18 3.36 -1.08 -16.68
C SER A 18 3.72 -2.55 -16.81
N THR A 19 4.78 -2.97 -16.11
CA THR A 19 5.09 -4.39 -15.95
C THR A 19 3.88 -5.06 -15.30
N ARG A 20 3.24 -5.97 -16.03
CA ARG A 20 2.03 -6.68 -15.62
C ARG A 20 2.25 -7.32 -14.25
N ALA A 21 1.53 -6.82 -13.24
CA ALA A 21 1.67 -7.26 -11.86
C ALA A 21 1.22 -8.73 -11.65
N ASP A 22 0.56 -9.37 -12.61
CA ASP A 22 -0.11 -10.66 -12.42
C ASP A 22 0.81 -11.83 -11.96
N ASN A 23 2.14 -11.71 -12.09
CA ASN A 23 3.11 -12.73 -11.65
C ASN A 23 4.21 -12.19 -10.71
N ALA A 24 4.07 -10.99 -10.12
CA ALA A 24 5.11 -10.51 -9.21
C ALA A 24 5.18 -11.39 -7.94
N PRO A 25 6.38 -11.74 -7.46
CA PRO A 25 6.53 -12.64 -6.34
C PRO A 25 5.90 -12.06 -5.07
N LYS A 26 5.32 -12.96 -4.29
CA LYS A 26 4.81 -12.69 -2.94
C LYS A 26 5.90 -12.05 -2.07
N SER A 27 5.70 -10.79 -1.69
CA SER A 27 6.62 -10.04 -0.84
C SER A 27 6.26 -10.18 0.64
N ARG A 28 7.26 -10.33 1.50
CA ARG A 28 7.09 -10.39 2.96
C ARG A 28 7.52 -9.07 3.57
N TRP A 29 6.81 -8.69 4.63
CA TRP A 29 6.99 -7.42 5.32
C TRP A 29 6.96 -7.63 6.82
N LYS A 30 7.74 -6.84 7.56
CA LYS A 30 7.78 -6.85 9.03
C LYS A 30 7.90 -5.42 9.55
N GLY A 31 7.19 -5.12 10.63
CA GLY A 31 7.30 -3.86 11.35
C GLY A 31 6.32 -3.78 12.51
N THR A 32 5.66 -2.65 12.65
CA THR A 32 4.77 -2.35 13.78
C THR A 32 3.48 -1.70 13.35
N TRP A 33 2.46 -1.80 14.21
CA TRP A 33 1.24 -1.01 14.15
C TRP A 33 1.13 -0.14 15.41
N SER A 34 0.43 0.99 15.31
CA SER A 34 0.08 1.85 16.44
C SER A 34 -1.35 2.38 16.30
N SER A 35 -2.11 2.38 17.39
CA SER A 35 -3.39 3.07 17.55
C SER A 35 -3.14 4.42 18.21
N GLU A 36 -3.62 5.49 17.59
CA GLU A 36 -3.60 6.84 18.15
C GLU A 36 -4.67 7.02 19.23
N SER A 37 -5.83 6.37 19.09
CA SER A 37 -6.93 6.53 20.05
C SER A 37 -6.71 5.82 21.38
N THR A 38 -5.91 4.75 21.40
CA THR A 38 -5.64 3.97 22.63
C THR A 38 -4.18 3.98 23.06
N GLY A 39 -3.26 4.44 22.21
CA GLY A 39 -1.82 4.36 22.43
C GLY A 39 -1.25 2.94 22.30
N HIS A 40 -2.09 1.92 22.08
CA HIS A 40 -1.61 0.55 21.89
C HIS A 40 -0.78 0.44 20.62
N LYS A 41 0.24 -0.42 20.67
CA LYS A 41 1.11 -0.73 19.55
C LYS A 41 1.59 -2.17 19.64
N GLY A 42 2.11 -2.69 18.55
CA GLY A 42 2.64 -4.05 18.56
C GLY A 42 3.30 -4.47 17.26
N PRO A 43 3.84 -5.69 17.22
CA PRO A 43 4.45 -6.23 16.02
C PRO A 43 3.39 -6.46 14.95
N LEU A 44 3.78 -6.20 13.71
CA LEU A 44 3.00 -6.44 12.51
C LEU A 44 3.87 -7.16 11.47
N LYS A 45 3.29 -8.14 10.79
CA LYS A 45 3.84 -8.78 9.61
C LYS A 45 2.81 -8.70 8.51
N ALA A 46 3.28 -8.62 7.27
CA ALA A 46 2.41 -8.76 6.12
C ALA A 46 3.01 -9.65 5.05
N THR A 47 2.13 -10.27 4.29
CA THR A 47 2.42 -10.69 2.93
C THR A 47 1.68 -9.75 2.00
N ILE A 48 2.34 -9.21 0.99
CA ILE A 48 1.71 -8.43 -0.08
C ILE A 48 2.04 -9.07 -1.42
N GLN A 49 1.01 -9.38 -2.20
CA GLN A 49 1.14 -9.95 -3.53
C GLN A 49 0.10 -9.32 -4.46
N PRO A 50 0.38 -9.25 -5.77
CA PRO A 50 -0.61 -8.85 -6.77
C PRO A 50 -1.88 -9.71 -6.72
N ASP A 51 -3.02 -9.11 -7.05
CA ASP A 51 -4.36 -9.72 -7.10
C ASP A 51 -5.13 -9.15 -8.31
N GLY A 52 -4.59 -9.34 -9.51
CA GLY A 52 -5.05 -8.73 -10.76
C GLY A 52 -4.29 -7.45 -11.11
N THR A 53 -4.80 -6.70 -12.10
CA THR A 53 -4.09 -5.56 -12.72
C THR A 53 -3.83 -4.39 -11.76
N ASP A 54 -4.85 -3.98 -10.99
CA ASP A 54 -4.82 -2.74 -10.21
C ASP A 54 -5.04 -3.00 -8.72
N SER A 55 -4.64 -4.17 -8.23
CA SER A 55 -4.81 -4.45 -6.81
C SER A 55 -3.80 -5.45 -6.25
N TYR A 56 -3.62 -5.38 -4.94
CA TYR A 56 -2.80 -6.27 -4.16
C TYR A 56 -3.64 -6.95 -3.07
N LYS A 57 -3.38 -8.22 -2.83
CA LYS A 57 -3.84 -8.91 -1.63
C LYS A 57 -2.79 -8.78 -0.54
N ALA A 58 -3.15 -8.07 0.52
CA ALA A 58 -2.33 -7.94 1.73
C ALA A 58 -2.88 -8.85 2.83
N ARG A 59 -2.07 -9.77 3.37
CA ARG A 59 -2.41 -10.58 4.54
C ARG A 59 -1.59 -10.11 5.72
N PHE A 60 -2.25 -9.52 6.70
CA PHE A 60 -1.65 -8.98 7.92
C PHE A 60 -1.73 -9.97 9.08
N THR A 61 -0.70 -10.01 9.91
CA THR A 61 -0.67 -10.78 11.16
C THR A 61 0.08 -9.98 12.21
N GLY A 62 -0.50 -9.83 13.40
CA GLY A 62 0.10 -9.04 14.47
C GLY A 62 -0.40 -9.43 15.84
N ARG A 63 -0.09 -8.59 16.84
CA ARG A 63 -0.60 -8.74 18.21
C ARG A 63 -1.15 -7.42 18.73
N PHE A 64 -2.38 -7.45 19.24
CA PHE A 64 -3.01 -6.37 19.97
C PHE A 64 -2.52 -6.36 21.42
N ALA A 65 -2.18 -5.17 21.95
CA ALA A 65 -1.59 -5.00 23.29
C ALA A 65 -0.43 -5.99 23.60
N GLY A 66 0.34 -6.37 22.57
CA GLY A 66 1.46 -7.32 22.69
C GLY A 66 1.08 -8.80 22.88
N VAL A 67 -0.16 -9.14 23.26
CA VAL A 67 -0.54 -10.50 23.69
C VAL A 67 -1.64 -11.15 22.85
N VAL A 68 -2.60 -10.39 22.32
CA VAL A 68 -3.74 -10.98 21.59
C VAL A 68 -3.41 -11.08 20.10
N PRO A 69 -3.22 -12.28 19.52
CA PRO A 69 -2.90 -12.40 18.11
C PRO A 69 -4.09 -11.99 17.23
N PHE A 70 -3.81 -11.36 16.09
CA PHE A 70 -4.80 -11.07 15.06
C PHE A 70 -4.26 -11.41 13.67
N MET A 71 -5.20 -11.70 12.77
CA MET A 71 -4.91 -11.88 11.35
C MET A 71 -6.10 -11.42 10.52
N TYR A 72 -5.83 -10.71 9.44
CA TYR A 72 -6.85 -10.38 8.43
C TYR A 72 -6.20 -10.24 7.05
N SER A 73 -7.00 -10.39 6.00
CA SER A 73 -6.58 -10.05 4.64
C SER A 73 -7.29 -8.79 4.20
N SER A 74 -6.70 -8.02 3.29
CA SER A 74 -7.30 -6.85 2.68
C SER A 74 -6.96 -6.83 1.19
N LYS A 75 -7.95 -6.49 0.36
CA LYS A 75 -7.72 -6.18 -1.05
C LYS A 75 -7.42 -4.70 -1.13
N MET A 76 -6.20 -4.36 -1.54
CA MET A 76 -5.66 -3.01 -1.61
C MET A 76 -5.68 -2.58 -3.08
N GLN A 77 -6.56 -1.64 -3.43
CA GLN A 77 -6.65 -1.09 -4.78
C GLN A 77 -5.53 -0.09 -5.03
N VAL A 78 -4.91 -0.12 -6.20
CA VAL A 78 -3.97 0.90 -6.64
C VAL A 78 -4.74 2.17 -6.94
N THR A 79 -4.40 3.27 -6.26
CA THR A 79 -5.02 4.58 -6.48
C THR A 79 -4.11 5.55 -7.21
N GLY A 80 -2.85 5.19 -7.42
CA GLY A 80 -1.90 5.99 -8.17
C GLY A 80 -0.49 5.44 -8.10
N VAL A 81 0.34 5.81 -9.07
CA VAL A 81 1.77 5.55 -9.09
C VAL A 81 2.48 6.85 -9.40
N GLU A 82 3.35 7.33 -8.51
CA GLU A 82 4.04 8.61 -8.64
C GLU A 82 5.47 8.48 -8.12
N ASN A 83 6.47 8.93 -8.89
CA ASN A 83 7.88 8.92 -8.47
C ASN A 83 8.37 7.55 -7.97
N GLY A 84 7.86 6.45 -8.57
CA GLY A 84 8.18 5.07 -8.14
C GLY A 84 7.43 4.58 -6.90
N ARG A 85 6.58 5.41 -6.30
CA ARG A 85 5.72 5.05 -5.16
C ARG A 85 4.38 4.51 -5.65
N VAL A 86 3.90 3.45 -5.01
CA VAL A 86 2.57 2.88 -5.28
C VAL A 86 1.63 3.28 -4.15
N HIS A 87 0.60 4.03 -4.50
CA HIS A 87 -0.47 4.43 -3.58
C HIS A 87 -1.58 3.40 -3.60
N LEU A 88 -2.01 2.99 -2.41
CA LEU A 88 -2.99 1.94 -2.22
C LEU A 88 -4.13 2.41 -1.31
N ALA A 89 -5.34 1.93 -1.55
CA ALA A 89 -6.48 2.12 -0.67
C ALA A 89 -7.25 0.82 -0.46
N ALA A 90 -7.82 0.64 0.72
CA ALA A 90 -8.75 -0.44 1.00
C ALA A 90 -9.89 0.04 1.90
N ASP A 91 -11.06 -0.53 1.66
CA ASP A 91 -12.25 -0.39 2.47
C ASP A 91 -12.69 -1.80 2.85
N ARG A 92 -12.76 -2.10 4.16
CA ARG A 92 -13.13 -3.42 4.66
C ARG A 92 -13.90 -3.34 5.96
N LYS A 93 -15.00 -4.09 6.05
CA LYS A 93 -15.68 -4.34 7.33
C LYS A 93 -14.96 -5.45 8.11
N LEU A 94 -14.49 -5.13 9.31
CA LEU A 94 -13.91 -6.08 10.27
C LEU A 94 -14.93 -6.42 11.37
N PRO A 95 -15.01 -7.69 11.83
CA PRO A 95 -16.05 -8.14 12.77
C PRO A 95 -16.19 -7.32 14.06
N LEU A 96 -15.08 -6.79 14.60
CA LEU A 96 -15.05 -6.02 15.86
C LEU A 96 -14.73 -4.53 15.69
N PHE A 97 -14.10 -4.16 14.57
CA PHE A 97 -13.65 -2.78 14.34
C PHE A 97 -14.57 -1.99 13.41
N GLY A 98 -15.61 -2.65 12.86
CA GLY A 98 -16.55 -2.03 11.93
C GLY A 98 -15.87 -1.71 10.61
N GLN A 99 -16.26 -0.59 10.01
CA GLN A 99 -15.65 -0.13 8.77
C GLN A 99 -14.19 0.28 9.01
N PHE A 100 -13.28 -0.33 8.25
CA PHE A 100 -11.84 -0.14 8.37
C PHE A 100 -11.30 0.34 7.02
N ASN A 101 -11.01 1.64 6.97
CA ASN A 101 -10.40 2.29 5.82
C ASN A 101 -8.89 2.26 5.97
N THR A 102 -8.16 1.97 4.91
CA THR A 102 -6.70 1.98 4.90
C THR A 102 -6.20 2.73 3.68
N ARG A 103 -5.21 3.60 3.88
CA ARG A 103 -4.41 4.20 2.81
C ARG A 103 -2.97 3.80 3.03
N ALA A 104 -2.28 3.38 1.97
CA ALA A 104 -0.89 2.96 2.08
C ALA A 104 -0.04 3.48 0.93
N VAL A 105 1.26 3.55 1.18
CA VAL A 105 2.29 3.87 0.20
C VAL A 105 3.37 2.80 0.30
N ILE A 106 3.67 2.19 -0.84
CA ILE A 106 4.88 1.38 -1.03
C ILE A 106 5.93 2.28 -1.69
N ASP A 107 7.06 2.46 -1.02
CA ASP A 107 8.22 3.21 -1.51
C ASP A 107 9.47 2.31 -1.41
N GLY A 108 9.80 1.64 -2.52
CA GLY A 108 10.87 0.63 -2.55
C GLY A 108 10.61 -0.54 -1.59
N ASP A 109 11.37 -0.57 -0.49
CA ASP A 109 11.29 -1.58 0.57
C ASP A 109 10.55 -1.09 1.82
N GLN A 110 9.95 0.10 1.77
CA GLN A 110 9.14 0.66 2.84
C GLN A 110 7.65 0.53 2.52
N PHE A 111 6.87 0.14 3.51
CA PHE A 111 5.42 0.14 3.49
C PHE A 111 4.91 0.98 4.67
N HIS A 112 4.25 2.08 4.34
CA HIS A 112 3.59 2.94 5.30
C HIS A 112 2.09 2.92 5.04
N ALA A 113 1.29 2.77 6.09
CA ALA A 113 -0.16 2.88 5.97
C ALA A 113 -0.75 3.67 7.12
N THR A 114 -1.88 4.33 6.87
CA THR A 114 -2.78 4.83 7.89
C THR A 114 -4.11 4.09 7.81
N TYR A 115 -4.76 3.93 8.96
CA TYR A 115 -6.11 3.38 9.01
C TYR A 115 -7.06 4.28 9.79
N GLN A 116 -8.34 4.21 9.42
CA GLN A 116 -9.45 4.84 10.12
C GLN A 116 -10.57 3.83 10.32
N ALA A 117 -11.01 3.70 11.57
CA ALA A 117 -12.17 2.95 12.00
C ALA A 117 -13.10 3.82 12.84
N LYS A 118 -14.28 3.29 13.23
CA LYS A 118 -15.32 4.05 13.94
C LYS A 118 -14.84 4.74 15.24
N LYS A 119 -13.93 4.09 15.98
CA LYS A 119 -13.43 4.56 17.29
C LYS A 119 -11.90 4.51 17.40
N ASP A 120 -11.23 4.33 16.27
CA ASP A 120 -9.78 4.18 16.26
C ASP A 120 -9.20 4.70 14.95
N GLN A 121 -7.98 5.18 15.02
CA GLN A 121 -7.16 5.52 13.87
C GLN A 121 -5.71 5.22 14.22
N GLY A 122 -4.89 5.04 13.21
CA GLY A 122 -3.50 4.72 13.47
C GLY A 122 -2.70 4.43 12.23
N SER A 123 -1.52 3.84 12.44
CA SER A 123 -0.54 3.65 11.38
C SER A 123 0.13 2.29 11.42
N PHE A 124 0.59 1.86 10.25
CA PHE A 124 1.51 0.74 10.05
C PHE A 124 2.80 1.27 9.46
N GLN A 125 3.92 0.77 9.98
CA GLN A 125 5.27 1.06 9.48
C GLN A 125 5.98 -0.28 9.34
N MET A 126 6.37 -0.65 8.12
CA MET A 126 6.95 -1.96 7.82
C MET A 126 8.02 -1.87 6.75
N GLU A 127 8.95 -2.82 6.81
CA GLU A 127 10.02 -2.99 5.82
C GLU A 127 9.91 -4.35 5.13
N LYS A 128 10.33 -4.41 3.87
CA LYS A 128 10.41 -5.66 3.09
C LYS A 128 11.48 -6.59 3.67
N ARG A 129 11.26 -7.90 3.55
CA ARG A 129 12.01 -8.97 4.23
C ARG A 129 12.54 -10.05 3.31
#